data_AF-A0A164EDE7-F1
#
_entry.id   AF-A0A164EDE7-F1
#
_cell.length_a   1.000
_cell.length_b   1.000
_cell.length_c   1.000
_cell.angle_alpha   90.00
_cell.angle_beta   90.00
_cell.angle_gamma   90.00
#
_symmetry.space_group_name_H-M   'P 1'
#
loop_
_entity.id
_entity.type
_entity.pdbx_description
1 polymer ?
#
loop_
_entity_poly.entity_id
_entity_poly.type
_entity_poly.pdbx_seq_one_letter_code
_entity_poly.pdbx_strand_id
1 'polypeptide(L)'
;LQLLQGKLVADGYKLQEKRLRASYARIGLKKAKPGLKQIPRVVYHADSPLQMWHMDGFHKFDGWGFVVHGIVDGYSKAIVGMQ
;
A
#
# COMPACT_ATOMS: atom_id res chain seq x y z
N LEU A 1 7.38 -8.76 -8.88
CA LEU A 1 6.97 -9.70 -9.96
C LEU A 1 5.50 -9.52 -10.30
N GLN A 2 4.57 -9.66 -9.35
CA GLN A 2 3.13 -9.38 -9.62
C GLN A 2 2.88 -7.97 -10.16
N LEU A 3 3.42 -6.92 -9.54
CA LEU A 3 3.31 -5.54 -10.05
C LEU A 3 3.89 -5.37 -11.47
N LEU A 4 5.07 -5.94 -11.72
CA LEU A 4 5.73 -5.90 -13.02
C LEU A 4 4.92 -6.64 -14.09
N GLN A 5 4.40 -7.82 -13.75
CA GLN A 5 3.54 -8.61 -14.62
C GLN A 5 2.25 -7.85 -14.94
N GLY A 6 1.60 -7.26 -13.92
CA GLY A 6 0.40 -6.45 -14.08
C GLY A 6 0.63 -5.27 -15.02
N LYS A 7 1.73 -4.53 -14.85
CA LYS A 7 2.08 -3.42 -15.75
C LYS A 7 2.29 -3.88 -17.19
N LEU A 8 3.04 -4.95 -17.41
CA LEU A 8 3.29 -5.46 -18.76
C LEU A 8 2.01 -5.99 -19.43
N VAL A 9 1.12 -6.61 -18.67
CA VAL A 9 -0.19 -7.03 -19.19
C VAL A 9 -1.07 -5.82 -19.53
N ALA A 10 -1.06 -4.78 -18.68
CA ALA A 10 -1.76 -3.52 -18.95
C ALA A 10 -1.21 -2.81 -20.20
N ASP A 11 0.09 -2.95 -20.47
CA ASP A 11 0.75 -2.46 -21.69
C ASP A 11 0.48 -3.34 -22.92
N GLY A 12 -0.34 -4.40 -22.79
CA GLY A 12 -0.78 -5.26 -23.88
C GLY A 12 0.10 -6.48 -24.16
N TYR A 13 1.15 -6.72 -23.36
CA TYR A 13 2.02 -7.88 -23.55
C TYR A 13 1.38 -9.16 -23.01
N LYS A 14 1.21 -10.16 -23.88
CA LYS A 14 0.82 -11.53 -23.48
C LYS A 14 2.05 -12.31 -23.02
N LEU A 15 2.28 -12.33 -21.70
CA LEU A 15 3.45 -12.97 -21.10
C LEU A 15 3.07 -14.23 -20.31
N GLN A 16 3.90 -15.26 -20.44
CA GLN A 16 3.88 -16.41 -19.53
C GLN A 16 4.70 -16.08 -18.28
N GLU A 17 4.13 -16.33 -17.10
CA GLU A 17 4.78 -16.03 -15.82
C GLU A 17 6.18 -16.70 -15.71
N LYS A 18 6.32 -17.92 -16.21
CA LYS A 18 7.60 -18.65 -16.24
C LYS A 18 8.71 -17.87 -16.98
N ARG A 19 8.37 -17.24 -18.12
CA ARG A 19 9.33 -16.45 -18.91
C ARG A 19 9.72 -15.16 -18.21
N LEU A 20 8.77 -14.49 -17.56
CA LEU A 20 9.03 -13.30 -16.77
C LEU A 20 9.96 -13.62 -15.59
N ARG A 21 9.70 -14.73 -14.87
CA ARG A 21 10.55 -15.20 -13.78
C ARG A 21 11.96 -15.54 -14.26
N ALA A 22 12.09 -16.26 -15.37
CA ALA A 22 13.40 -16.57 -15.97
C ALA A 22 14.15 -15.30 -16.37
N SER A 23 13.49 -14.33 -17.00
CA SER A 23 14.12 -13.06 -17.36
C SER A 23 14.54 -12.25 -16.15
N TYR A 24 13.69 -12.20 -15.12
CA TYR A 24 13.99 -11.52 -13.86
C TYR A 24 15.19 -12.14 -13.14
N ALA A 25 15.30 -13.48 -13.17
CA ALA A 25 16.44 -14.21 -12.63
C ALA A 25 17.74 -13.92 -13.41
N ARG A 26 17.68 -13.85 -14.76
CA ARG A 26 18.84 -13.53 -15.61
C ARG A 26 19.42 -12.15 -15.33
N ILE A 27 18.58 -11.14 -15.12
CA ILE A 27 19.05 -9.77 -14.82
C ILE A 27 19.66 -9.69 -13.41
N GLY A 28 19.40 -10.68 -12.54
CA GLY A 28 20.02 -10.74 -11.23
C GLY A 28 19.58 -9.60 -10.29
N LEU A 29 18.44 -8.96 -10.57
CA LEU A 29 17.87 -7.95 -9.69
C LEU A 29 17.54 -8.61 -8.36
N LYS A 30 18.39 -8.37 -7.36
CA LYS A 30 18.09 -8.73 -5.98
C LYS A 30 16.79 -8.01 -5.65
N LYS A 31 15.71 -8.75 -5.42
CA LYS A 31 14.53 -8.18 -4.77
C LYS A 31 15.07 -7.54 -3.50
N ALA A 32 14.88 -6.23 -3.33
CA ALA A 32 14.92 -5.68 -1.99
C ALA A 32 13.92 -6.52 -1.20
N LYS A 33 14.41 -7.27 -0.20
CA LYS A 33 13.53 -8.04 0.68
C LYS A 33 12.50 -7.03 1.20
N PRO A 34 11.19 -7.29 1.05
CA PRO A 34 10.16 -6.47 1.67
C PRO A 34 10.52 -6.30 3.15
N GLY A 35 10.63 -5.05 3.62
CA GLY A 35 11.03 -4.74 4.99
C GLY A 35 12.53 -4.47 5.23
N LEU A 36 13.42 -4.57 4.24
CA LEU A 36 14.84 -4.16 4.41
C LEU A 36 14.99 -2.65 4.64
N LYS A 37 14.08 -1.86 4.08
CA LYS A 37 13.98 -0.42 4.38
C LYS A 37 12.83 -0.25 5.35
N GLN A 38 13.10 -0.47 6.64
CA GLN A 38 12.19 -0.01 7.68
C GLN A 38 12.13 1.51 7.57
N ILE A 39 10.96 2.04 7.22
CA ILE A 39 10.70 3.47 7.39
C ILE A 39 10.72 3.69 8.91
N PRO A 40 11.63 4.52 9.46
CA PRO A 40 11.62 4.80 10.88
C PRO A 40 10.24 5.35 11.23
N ARG A 41 9.59 4.75 12.24
CA ARG A 41 8.34 5.29 12.75
C ARG A 41 8.66 6.62 13.41
N VAL A 42 8.27 7.71 12.77
CA VAL A 42 8.33 9.04 13.37
C VAL A 42 7.10 9.19 14.26
N VAL A 43 7.33 9.53 15.52
CA VAL A 43 6.26 9.97 16.41
C VAL A 43 5.94 11.40 16.00
N TYR A 44 4.81 11.61 15.33
CA TYR A 44 4.28 12.93 15.07
C TYR A 44 3.34 13.33 16.21
N HIS A 45 3.28 14.63 16.50
CA HIS A 45 2.31 15.22 17.41
C HIS A 45 1.53 16.28 16.63
N ALA A 46 0.20 16.27 16.81
CA ALA A 46 -0.61 17.42 16.47
C ALA A 46 -0.62 18.33 17.70
N ASP A 47 -0.40 19.62 17.51
CA ASP A 47 -0.36 20.63 18.56
C ASP A 47 -1.77 21.17 18.90
N SER A 48 -2.73 20.98 17.99
CA SER A 48 -4.11 21.46 18.15
C SER A 48 -5.15 20.58 17.45
N PRO A 49 -6.43 20.61 17.88
CA PRO A 49 -7.52 19.95 17.17
C PRO A 49 -7.61 20.38 15.71
N LEU A 50 -7.95 19.45 14.81
CA LEU A 50 -8.16 19.68 13.38
C LEU A 50 -6.90 20.09 12.58
N GLN A 51 -5.72 20.12 13.21
CA GLN A 51 -4.46 20.40 12.52
C GLN A 51 -4.05 19.27 11.56
N MET A 52 -4.42 18.03 11.88
CA MET A 52 -4.11 16.85 11.06
C MET A 52 -5.13 15.75 11.32
N TRP A 53 -5.53 15.03 10.28
CA TRP A 53 -6.39 13.84 10.37
C TRP A 53 -5.64 12.59 9.90
N HIS A 54 -5.94 11.46 10.53
CA HIS A 54 -5.52 10.13 10.12
C HIS A 54 -6.68 9.46 9.40
N MET A 55 -6.45 9.00 8.17
CA MET A 55 -7.40 8.17 7.44
C MET A 55 -6.78 6.78 7.26
N ASP A 56 -7.49 5.73 7.65
CA ASP A 56 -7.05 4.34 7.48
C ASP A 56 -8.17 3.45 6.94
N GLY A 57 -7.78 2.48 6.11
CA GLY A 57 -8.68 1.57 5.41
C GLY A 57 -8.90 0.27 6.19
N PHE A 58 -10.16 -0.09 6.42
CA PHE A 58 -10.56 -1.35 7.02
C PHE A 58 -10.97 -2.37 5.96
N HIS A 59 -10.00 -3.20 5.57
CA HIS A 59 -10.09 -4.13 4.43
C HIS A 59 -10.78 -5.47 4.71
N LYS A 60 -11.51 -5.63 5.82
CA LYS A 60 -12.19 -6.91 6.10
C LYS A 60 -13.43 -7.14 5.23
N PHE A 61 -13.92 -6.09 4.57
CA PHE A 61 -15.12 -6.14 3.72
C PHE A 61 -14.81 -6.16 2.23
N ASP A 62 -13.54 -6.26 1.83
CA ASP A 62 -13.12 -6.30 0.42
C ASP A 62 -13.82 -7.42 -0.37
N GLY A 63 -14.14 -8.55 0.28
CA GLY A 63 -14.89 -9.65 -0.32
C GLY A 63 -16.35 -9.31 -0.69
N TRP A 64 -16.90 -8.23 -0.13
CA TRP A 64 -18.25 -7.73 -0.41
C TRP A 64 -18.24 -6.48 -1.30
N GLY A 65 -17.07 -6.08 -1.80
CA GLY A 65 -16.95 -5.01 -2.79
C GLY A 65 -16.89 -3.59 -2.21
N PHE A 66 -16.66 -3.42 -0.91
CA PHE A 66 -16.44 -2.10 -0.32
C PHE A 66 -15.37 -2.12 0.78
N VAL A 67 -14.74 -0.95 0.98
CA VAL A 67 -13.74 -0.70 2.02
C VAL A 67 -14.27 0.43 2.90
N VAL A 68 -14.22 0.24 4.21
CA VAL A 68 -14.58 1.31 5.15
C VAL A 68 -13.33 2.10 5.49
N HIS A 69 -13.36 3.42 5.32
CA HIS A 69 -12.26 4.30 5.73
C HIS A 69 -12.67 5.08 6.97
N GLY A 70 -11.91 4.95 8.05
CA GLY A 70 -12.11 5.74 9.26
C GLY A 70 -11.23 6.98 9.24
N ILE A 71 -11.78 8.13 9.62
CA ILE A 71 -11.03 9.39 9.75
C ILE A 71 -11.00 9.81 11.23
N VAL A 72 -9.80 10.03 11.76
CA VAL A 72 -9.54 10.33 13.18
C VAL A 72 -8.72 11.61 13.31
N ASP A 73 -9.09 12.49 14.22
CA ASP A 73 -8.33 13.69 14.56
C ASP A 73 -6.99 13.34 15.24
N GLY A 74 -5.91 13.94 14.76
CA GLY A 74 -4.54 13.64 15.21
C GLY A 74 -4.24 14.11 16.63
N TYR A 75 -4.95 15.14 17.12
CA TYR A 75 -4.78 15.70 18.47
C TYR A 75 -5.67 14.97 19.48
N SER A 76 -6.98 15.08 19.33
CA SER A 76 -8.00 14.58 20.27
C SER A 76 -8.24 13.07 20.17
N LYS A 77 -7.82 12.43 19.08
CA LYS A 77 -8.17 11.05 18.72
C LYS A 77 -9.68 10.82 18.53
N ALA A 78 -10.46 11.89 18.37
CA ALA A 78 -11.88 11.80 18.05
C ALA A 78 -12.07 11.28 16.62
N ILE A 79 -13.09 10.44 16.42
CA ILE A 79 -13.52 10.04 15.07
C ILE A 79 -14.23 11.23 14.45
N VAL A 80 -13.72 11.73 13.32
CA VAL A 80 -14.26 12.91 12.63
C VAL A 80 -15.01 12.54 11.35
N GLY A 81 -14.88 11.30 10.86
CA GLY A 81 -15.59 10.86 9.67
C GLY A 81 -15.44 9.39 9.34
N MET A 82 -16.28 8.94 8.41
CA MET A 82 -16.25 7.61 7.81
C MET A 82 -16.63 7.72 6.33
N GLN A 83 -15.94 6.98 5.47
CA GLN A 83 -16.24 6.84 4.04
C GLN A 83 -16.40 5.37 3.65
#